data_AF-A0A1I3YF33-F1
#
_entry.id   AF-A0A1I3YF33-F1
#
_cell.length_a   1.000
_cell.length_b   1.000
_cell.length_c   1.000
_cell.angle_alpha   90.00
_cell.angle_beta   90.00
_cell.angle_gamma   90.00
#
_symmetry.space_group_name_H-M   'P 1'
#
loop_
_entity.id
_entity.type
_entity.pdbx_description
1 polymer ?
#
loop_
_entity_poly.entity_id
_entity_poly.type
_entity_poly.pdbx_seq_one_letter_code
_entity_poly.pdbx_strand_id
1 'polypeptide(L)'
;MTARALETLPLDLLQPWPRNARVHSRKQVRQIAESIRRFGFTNPVLIDGENRILAGHGRVVAARELGMATAPCLRVDHMSAAEKRAYVLADNKLALNAGWDEELLALELKELMEANIDFDIGLTGFSIAEVDQLIEGLAPSEPGDPAEDRLPEPDAVPSRCQAGDIWRLGPHRLVCGDALDSAVVADLMDGEKAEMVFTDPPYNVAIEGNVSGLGKIRHREFAMASGEMTRTEFIAFLTCAFANLVAHSLDGSIHFICMDWRHMGEILEAGAARYAELKNLIVWVKDNGGMGSFYRSRHELIFAFKNWIRPSSQQFRPRPARPLSDQCLGVSRRQHAESRPPRRACAASDRQAGRYDHRRHQGRLAPRRDRA
;
A
#
# COMPACT_ATOMS: atom_id res chain seq x y z
N MET A 1 -5.49 -48.49 -15.70
CA MET A 1 -5.81 -47.79 -14.43
C MET A 1 -7.21 -48.18 -14.03
N THR A 2 -7.40 -48.78 -12.86
CA THR A 2 -8.74 -49.03 -12.31
C THR A 2 -9.45 -47.70 -12.09
N ALA A 3 -10.68 -47.57 -12.57
CA ALA A 3 -11.51 -46.39 -12.34
C ALA A 3 -11.66 -46.21 -10.81
N ARG A 4 -11.19 -45.07 -10.29
CA ARG A 4 -11.37 -44.73 -8.88
C ARG A 4 -12.75 -44.11 -8.72
N ALA A 5 -13.60 -44.71 -7.90
CA ALA A 5 -14.92 -44.18 -7.62
C ALA A 5 -14.84 -43.03 -6.59
N LEU A 6 -15.60 -41.97 -6.83
CA LEU A 6 -15.89 -40.95 -5.84
C LEU A 6 -16.86 -41.53 -4.81
N GLU A 7 -16.55 -41.42 -3.53
CA GLU A 7 -17.40 -41.86 -2.43
C GLU A 7 -17.76 -40.68 -1.52
N THR A 8 -18.96 -40.68 -0.93
CA THR A 8 -19.38 -39.64 0.01
C THR A 8 -19.25 -40.18 1.43
N LEU A 9 -18.43 -39.54 2.26
CA LEU A 9 -18.17 -40.00 3.63
C LEU A 9 -18.57 -38.97 4.69
N PRO A 10 -19.09 -39.40 5.85
CA PRO A 10 -19.26 -38.54 7.02
C PRO A 10 -17.94 -37.88 7.43
N LEU A 11 -17.99 -36.58 7.74
CA LEU A 11 -16.80 -35.82 8.12
C LEU A 11 -16.12 -36.37 9.39
N ASP A 12 -16.88 -37.00 10.28
CA ASP A 12 -16.39 -37.58 11.54
C ASP A 12 -15.61 -38.88 11.36
N LEU A 13 -15.72 -39.53 10.20
CA LEU A 13 -14.88 -40.67 9.85
C LEU A 13 -13.52 -40.24 9.26
N LEU A 14 -13.37 -38.97 8.88
CA LEU A 14 -12.15 -38.45 8.27
C LEU A 14 -11.12 -38.08 9.34
N GLN A 15 -9.95 -38.72 9.27
CA GLN A 15 -8.88 -38.51 10.23
C GLN A 15 -7.82 -37.56 9.66
N PRO A 16 -7.39 -36.52 10.40
CA PRO A 16 -6.31 -35.66 9.94
C PRO A 16 -4.99 -36.44 9.86
N TRP A 17 -4.11 -36.06 8.93
CA TRP A 17 -2.79 -36.66 8.86
C TRP A 17 -1.96 -36.24 10.09
N PRO A 18 -1.40 -37.19 10.88
CA PRO A 18 -0.78 -36.86 12.17
C PRO A 18 0.39 -35.86 12.09
N ARG A 19 1.09 -35.82 10.95
CA ARG A 19 2.24 -34.93 10.72
C ARG A 19 1.97 -33.98 9.56
N ASN A 20 0.76 -33.45 9.46
CA ASN A 20 0.45 -32.45 8.43
C ASN A 20 1.24 -31.16 8.69
N ALA A 21 2.15 -30.81 7.79
CA ALA A 21 2.98 -29.62 7.91
C ALA A 21 2.25 -28.34 7.46
N ARG A 22 1.13 -28.46 6.73
CA ARG A 22 0.38 -27.30 6.22
C ARG A 22 -0.69 -26.88 7.21
N VAL A 23 -0.62 -25.62 7.63
CA VAL A 23 -1.62 -24.97 8.49
C VAL A 23 -2.49 -24.03 7.66
N HIS A 24 -3.75 -23.91 8.05
CA HIS A 24 -4.71 -23.01 7.41
C HIS A 24 -5.14 -21.93 8.40
N SER A 25 -5.01 -20.66 8.01
CA SER A 25 -5.50 -19.55 8.82
C SER A 25 -7.03 -19.50 8.79
N ARG A 26 -7.67 -18.90 9.81
CA ARG A 26 -9.14 -18.73 9.82
C ARG A 26 -9.65 -17.99 8.57
N LYS A 27 -8.89 -17.01 8.06
CA LYS A 27 -9.22 -16.29 6.83
C LYS A 27 -9.26 -17.26 5.63
N GLN A 28 -8.24 -18.11 5.50
CA GLN A 28 -8.17 -19.07 4.41
C GLN A 28 -9.27 -20.12 4.49
N VAL A 29 -9.58 -20.63 5.69
CA VAL A 29 -10.70 -21.58 5.87
C VAL A 29 -12.02 -20.98 5.42
N ARG A 30 -12.28 -19.70 5.77
CA ARG A 30 -13.49 -19.00 5.31
C ARG A 30 -13.54 -18.85 3.79
N GLN A 31 -12.43 -18.51 3.13
CA GLN A 31 -12.40 -18.45 1.66
C GLN A 31 -12.73 -19.80 1.02
N ILE A 32 -12.18 -20.89 1.58
CA ILE A 32 -12.51 -22.25 1.12
C ILE A 32 -13.99 -22.55 1.37
N ALA A 33 -14.56 -22.14 2.51
CA ALA A 33 -15.98 -22.34 2.83
C ALA A 33 -16.90 -21.56 1.88
N GLU A 34 -16.59 -20.30 1.58
CA GLU A 34 -17.33 -19.50 0.59
C GLU A 34 -17.29 -20.16 -0.80
N SER A 35 -16.11 -20.62 -1.23
CA SER A 35 -15.93 -21.34 -2.49
C SER A 35 -16.77 -22.63 -2.53
N ILE A 36 -16.74 -23.45 -1.48
CA ILE A 36 -17.56 -24.67 -1.37
C ILE A 36 -19.05 -24.33 -1.39
N ARG A 37 -19.49 -23.25 -0.72
CA ARG A 37 -20.91 -22.87 -0.69
C ARG A 37 -21.41 -22.46 -2.08
N ARG A 38 -20.58 -21.78 -2.86
CA ARG A 38 -20.94 -21.28 -4.19
C ARG A 38 -20.85 -22.34 -5.28
N PHE A 39 -19.74 -23.08 -5.33
CA PHE A 39 -19.42 -24.01 -6.42
C PHE A 39 -19.61 -25.48 -6.05
N GLY A 40 -19.89 -25.76 -4.78
CA GLY A 40 -19.82 -27.12 -4.25
C GLY A 40 -18.39 -27.62 -4.12
N PHE A 41 -18.25 -28.92 -3.84
CA PHE A 41 -16.95 -29.58 -3.86
C PHE A 41 -16.52 -29.87 -5.29
N THR A 42 -15.67 -29.01 -5.85
CA THR A 42 -15.05 -29.23 -7.17
C THR A 42 -13.91 -30.24 -7.12
N ASN A 43 -13.17 -30.28 -6.00
CA ASN A 43 -12.10 -31.26 -5.76
C ASN A 43 -12.41 -32.16 -4.55
N PRO A 44 -12.38 -33.50 -4.70
CA PRO A 44 -12.64 -34.44 -3.60
C PRO A 44 -11.48 -34.50 -2.60
N VAL A 45 -11.79 -34.86 -1.35
CA VAL A 45 -10.77 -35.08 -0.32
C VAL A 45 -10.04 -36.39 -0.62
N LEU A 46 -8.71 -36.34 -0.70
CA LEU A 46 -7.93 -37.55 -0.95
C LEU A 46 -7.68 -38.24 0.38
N ILE A 47 -8.05 -39.52 0.47
CA ILE A 47 -7.91 -40.32 1.69
C ILE A 47 -7.21 -41.65 1.40
N ASP A 48 -6.64 -42.25 2.43
CA ASP A 48 -6.16 -43.63 2.36
C ASP A 48 -7.20 -44.64 2.88
N GLY A 49 -6.84 -45.93 2.87
CA GLY A 49 -7.68 -47.05 3.32
C GLY A 49 -8.19 -46.94 4.76
N GLU A 50 -7.56 -46.12 5.59
CA GLU A 50 -7.94 -45.90 6.99
C GLU A 50 -8.69 -44.55 7.18
N ASN A 51 -9.16 -43.94 6.10
CA ASN A 51 -9.82 -42.63 6.07
C ASN A 51 -8.93 -41.48 6.54
N ARG A 52 -7.60 -41.63 6.47
CA ARG A 52 -6.67 -40.54 6.79
C ARG A 52 -6.57 -39.60 5.60
N ILE A 53 -6.75 -38.32 5.85
CA ILE A 53 -6.70 -37.26 4.82
C ILE A 53 -5.27 -37.12 4.33
N LEU A 54 -5.03 -37.47 3.07
CA LEU A 54 -3.78 -37.24 2.35
C LEU A 54 -3.72 -35.81 1.78
N ALA A 55 -4.84 -35.32 1.22
CA ALA A 55 -4.95 -33.95 0.71
C ALA A 55 -6.36 -33.41 0.88
N GLY A 56 -6.47 -32.11 1.15
CA GLY A 56 -7.76 -31.43 1.34
C GLY A 56 -8.17 -31.18 2.80
N HIS A 57 -7.23 -31.13 3.75
CA HIS A 57 -7.52 -30.81 5.16
C HIS A 57 -8.32 -29.51 5.31
N GLY A 58 -7.92 -28.43 4.60
CA GLY A 58 -8.65 -27.17 4.61
C GLY A 58 -10.12 -27.28 4.14
N ARG A 59 -10.40 -28.17 3.17
CA ARG A 59 -11.77 -28.42 2.68
C ARG A 59 -12.63 -29.14 3.72
N VAL A 60 -12.05 -30.07 4.47
CA VAL A 60 -12.75 -30.74 5.58
C VAL A 60 -13.05 -29.76 6.71
N VAL A 61 -12.10 -28.88 7.06
CA VAL A 61 -12.34 -27.84 8.08
C VAL A 61 -13.42 -26.86 7.62
N ALA A 62 -13.35 -26.39 6.37
CA ALA A 62 -14.36 -25.51 5.79
C ALA A 62 -15.77 -26.15 5.75
N ALA A 63 -15.86 -27.43 5.35
CA ALA A 63 -17.13 -28.16 5.35
C ALA A 63 -17.72 -28.30 6.76
N ARG A 64 -16.89 -28.48 7.78
CA ARG A 64 -17.32 -28.44 9.19
C ARG A 64 -17.85 -27.06 9.57
N GLU A 65 -17.17 -25.98 9.18
CA GLU A 65 -17.64 -24.60 9.44
C GLU A 65 -18.98 -24.29 8.75
N LEU A 66 -19.24 -24.91 7.59
CA LEU A 66 -20.52 -24.81 6.88
C LEU A 66 -21.63 -25.69 7.45
N GLY A 67 -21.35 -26.52 8.46
CA GLY A 67 -22.31 -27.45 9.04
C GLY A 67 -22.65 -28.65 8.13
N MET A 68 -21.79 -28.99 7.18
CA MET A 68 -22.00 -30.16 6.31
C MET A 68 -21.76 -31.45 7.08
N ALA A 69 -22.57 -32.48 6.84
CA ALA A 69 -22.40 -33.79 7.47
C ALA A 69 -21.39 -34.68 6.74
N THR A 70 -21.24 -34.49 5.42
CA THR A 70 -20.46 -35.37 4.55
C THR A 70 -19.60 -34.58 3.56
N ALA A 71 -18.52 -35.18 3.07
CA ALA A 71 -17.72 -34.67 1.96
C ALA A 71 -17.45 -35.76 0.90
N PRO A 72 -17.28 -35.38 -0.38
CA PRO A 72 -16.81 -36.29 -1.41
C PRO A 72 -15.33 -36.59 -1.21
N CYS A 73 -15.00 -37.87 -1.25
CA CYS A 73 -13.69 -38.43 -1.02
C CYS A 73 -13.27 -39.31 -2.20
N LEU A 74 -11.97 -39.35 -2.45
CA LEU A 74 -11.34 -40.26 -3.39
C LEU A 74 -10.30 -41.08 -2.65
N ARG A 75 -10.49 -42.40 -2.66
CA ARG A 75 -9.65 -43.33 -1.93
C ARG A 75 -8.39 -43.73 -2.71
N VAL A 76 -7.25 -43.74 -2.03
CA VAL A 76 -5.92 -43.93 -2.60
C VAL A 76 -5.15 -45.03 -1.83
N ASP A 77 -5.48 -46.28 -2.11
CA ASP A 77 -5.02 -47.43 -1.29
C ASP A 77 -3.78 -48.16 -1.82
N HIS A 78 -3.36 -47.84 -3.03
CA HIS A 78 -2.22 -48.49 -3.71
C HIS A 78 -0.85 -47.96 -3.27
N MET A 79 -0.80 -46.92 -2.43
CA MET A 79 0.45 -46.30 -1.97
C MET A 79 0.95 -46.96 -0.70
N SER A 80 2.24 -47.28 -0.65
CA SER A 80 2.96 -47.66 0.57
C SER A 80 2.96 -46.52 1.60
N ALA A 81 3.25 -46.85 2.86
CA ALA A 81 3.34 -45.84 3.92
C ALA A 81 4.42 -44.76 3.67
N ALA A 82 5.48 -45.09 2.92
CA ALA A 82 6.50 -44.12 2.53
C ALA A 82 5.97 -43.19 1.41
N GLU A 83 5.30 -43.74 0.41
CA GLU A 83 4.70 -42.96 -0.69
C GLU A 83 3.60 -42.02 -0.17
N LYS A 84 2.74 -42.47 0.75
CA LYS A 84 1.74 -41.60 1.39
C LYS A 84 2.40 -40.38 2.07
N ARG A 85 3.49 -40.60 2.85
CA ARG A 85 4.24 -39.51 3.50
C ARG A 85 4.84 -38.54 2.49
N ALA A 86 5.44 -39.06 1.42
CA ALA A 86 6.01 -38.24 0.35
C ALA A 86 4.92 -37.44 -0.36
N TYR A 87 3.77 -38.05 -0.64
CA TYR A 87 2.65 -37.41 -1.32
C TYR A 87 2.06 -36.23 -0.55
N VAL A 88 1.84 -36.37 0.77
CA VAL A 88 1.36 -35.26 1.62
C VAL A 88 2.29 -34.05 1.57
N LEU A 89 3.61 -34.27 1.49
CA LEU A 89 4.58 -33.19 1.34
C LEU A 89 4.57 -32.62 -0.08
N ALA A 90 4.55 -33.48 -1.09
CA ALA A 90 4.58 -33.11 -2.49
C ALA A 90 3.35 -32.28 -2.87
N ASP A 91 2.13 -32.68 -2.51
CA ASP A 91 0.89 -31.94 -2.80
C ASP A 91 0.97 -30.49 -2.28
N ASN A 92 1.48 -30.32 -1.07
CA ASN A 92 1.64 -29.00 -0.45
C ASN A 92 2.76 -28.19 -1.12
N LYS A 93 3.91 -28.79 -1.42
CA LYS A 93 5.05 -28.08 -2.00
C LYS A 93 4.85 -27.76 -3.48
N LEU A 94 4.25 -28.67 -4.25
CA LEU A 94 3.95 -28.45 -5.67
C LEU A 94 2.98 -27.29 -5.86
N ALA A 95 1.93 -27.20 -5.02
CA ALA A 95 1.02 -26.06 -5.03
C ALA A 95 1.73 -24.73 -4.70
N LEU A 96 2.76 -24.73 -3.84
CA LEU A 96 3.55 -23.54 -3.49
C LEU A 96 4.63 -23.18 -4.53
N ASN A 97 5.03 -24.13 -5.38
CA ASN A 97 6.04 -23.91 -6.41
C ASN A 97 5.43 -23.34 -7.70
N ALA A 98 4.11 -23.41 -7.86
CA ALA A 98 3.42 -22.79 -8.97
C ALA A 98 3.44 -21.26 -8.80
N GLY A 99 3.88 -20.57 -9.85
CA GLY A 99 3.71 -19.12 -9.99
C GLY A 99 2.47 -18.79 -10.81
N TRP A 100 2.14 -17.51 -10.87
CA TRP A 100 1.16 -16.97 -11.80
C TRP A 100 1.87 -16.34 -12.98
N ASP A 101 1.25 -16.43 -14.16
CA ASP A 101 1.49 -15.45 -15.21
C ASP A 101 0.67 -14.21 -14.83
N GLU A 102 1.37 -13.16 -14.37
CA GLU A 102 0.71 -11.98 -13.80
C GLU A 102 -0.12 -11.21 -14.84
N GLU A 103 0.31 -11.22 -16.12
CA GLU A 103 -0.42 -10.60 -17.23
C GLU A 103 -1.74 -11.31 -17.51
N LEU A 104 -1.68 -12.63 -17.66
CA LEU A 104 -2.88 -13.42 -17.90
C LEU A 104 -3.82 -13.42 -16.69
N LEU A 105 -3.26 -13.45 -15.48
CA LEU A 105 -4.04 -13.45 -14.24
C LEU A 105 -4.86 -12.17 -14.08
N ALA A 106 -4.26 -10.98 -14.26
CA ALA A 106 -5.04 -9.75 -14.07
C ALA A 106 -6.01 -9.47 -15.22
N LEU A 107 -5.75 -9.95 -16.44
CA LEU A 107 -6.75 -9.94 -17.51
C LEU A 107 -7.98 -10.77 -17.14
N GLU A 108 -7.79 -12.01 -16.71
CA GLU A 108 -8.89 -12.90 -16.30
C GLU A 108 -9.67 -12.33 -15.11
N LEU A 109 -8.98 -11.79 -14.11
CA LEU A 109 -9.63 -11.16 -12.95
C LEU A 109 -10.43 -9.93 -13.34
N LYS A 110 -9.92 -9.10 -14.27
CA LYS A 110 -10.64 -7.94 -14.79
C LYS A 110 -11.90 -8.36 -15.55
N GLU A 111 -11.80 -9.35 -16.44
CA GLU A 111 -12.94 -9.87 -17.19
C GLU A 111 -14.01 -10.45 -16.26
N LEU A 112 -13.62 -11.17 -15.20
CA LEU A 112 -14.54 -11.67 -14.19
C LEU A 112 -15.28 -10.54 -13.44
N MET A 113 -14.62 -9.42 -13.18
CA MET A 113 -15.23 -8.23 -12.56
C MET A 113 -16.23 -7.53 -13.49
N GLU A 114 -15.90 -7.44 -14.77
CA GLU A 114 -16.72 -6.76 -15.78
C GLU A 114 -17.92 -7.61 -16.22
N ALA A 115 -17.74 -8.93 -16.32
CA ALA A 115 -18.77 -9.84 -16.83
C ALA A 115 -19.88 -10.13 -15.82
N ASN A 116 -19.67 -9.91 -14.52
CA ASN A 116 -20.59 -10.39 -13.50
C ASN A 116 -20.67 -9.47 -12.28
N ILE A 117 -21.67 -8.56 -12.31
CA ILE A 117 -21.93 -7.54 -11.26
C ILE A 117 -22.11 -8.16 -9.87
N ASP A 118 -22.53 -9.43 -9.79
CA ASP A 118 -22.78 -10.15 -8.54
C ASP A 118 -21.69 -11.17 -8.15
N PHE A 119 -20.54 -11.20 -8.84
CA PHE A 119 -19.45 -12.12 -8.50
C PHE A 119 -18.52 -11.53 -7.43
N ASP A 120 -18.53 -12.13 -6.24
CA ASP A 120 -17.59 -11.75 -5.18
C ASP A 120 -16.17 -12.26 -5.51
N ILE A 121 -15.29 -11.33 -5.88
CA ILE A 121 -13.84 -11.54 -6.11
C ILE A 121 -13.20 -12.33 -4.97
N GLY A 122 -13.65 -12.16 -3.73
CA GLY A 122 -13.15 -12.90 -2.57
C GLY A 122 -13.22 -14.43 -2.72
N LEU A 123 -14.08 -14.94 -3.59
CA LEU A 123 -14.23 -16.36 -3.93
C LEU A 123 -13.02 -16.95 -4.66
N THR A 124 -12.27 -16.12 -5.39
CA THR A 124 -11.05 -16.54 -6.10
C THR A 124 -9.88 -16.80 -5.15
N GLY A 125 -9.98 -16.33 -3.90
CA GLY A 125 -8.89 -16.31 -2.93
C GLY A 125 -8.09 -15.01 -2.92
N PHE A 126 -8.25 -14.16 -3.95
CA PHE A 126 -7.70 -12.80 -3.99
C PHE A 126 -8.62 -11.82 -3.25
N SER A 127 -8.03 -10.83 -2.58
CA SER A 127 -8.76 -9.67 -2.08
C SER A 127 -8.91 -8.61 -3.15
N ILE A 128 -9.95 -7.76 -3.04
CA ILE A 128 -10.19 -6.63 -3.97
C ILE A 128 -8.93 -5.77 -4.12
N ALA A 129 -8.25 -5.44 -3.01
CA ALA A 129 -7.02 -4.66 -3.06
C ALA A 129 -5.83 -5.37 -3.73
N GLU A 130 -5.77 -6.71 -3.72
CA GLU A 130 -4.76 -7.48 -4.46
C GLU A 130 -5.09 -7.50 -5.95
N VAL A 131 -6.37 -7.63 -6.31
CA VAL A 131 -6.84 -7.58 -7.70
C VAL A 131 -6.64 -6.19 -8.29
N ASP A 132 -7.02 -5.13 -7.59
CA ASP A 132 -6.80 -3.75 -8.03
C ASP A 132 -5.32 -3.47 -8.28
N GLN A 133 -4.43 -3.98 -7.41
CA GLN A 133 -2.98 -3.84 -7.60
C GLN A 133 -2.45 -4.61 -8.81
N LEU A 134 -2.96 -5.84 -9.06
CA LEU A 134 -2.59 -6.60 -10.24
C LEU A 134 -3.08 -5.91 -11.52
N ILE A 135 -4.31 -5.41 -11.54
CA ILE A 135 -4.89 -4.68 -12.67
C ILE A 135 -4.18 -3.34 -12.89
N GLU A 136 -3.88 -2.58 -11.83
CA GLU A 136 -3.13 -1.31 -11.91
C GLU A 136 -1.67 -1.52 -12.32
N GLY A 137 -1.07 -2.67 -11.96
CA GLY A 137 0.29 -3.05 -12.38
C GLY A 137 0.35 -3.47 -13.85
N LEU A 138 -0.74 -4.04 -14.39
CA LEU A 138 -0.88 -4.39 -15.81
C LEU A 138 -1.38 -3.27 -16.68
N ALA A 139 -2.08 -2.29 -16.11
CA ALA A 139 -2.27 -1.04 -16.82
C ALA A 139 -0.86 -0.60 -17.18
N PRO A 140 -0.48 -0.54 -18.48
CA PRO A 140 0.68 0.25 -18.82
C PRO A 140 0.42 1.56 -18.08
N SER A 141 1.41 2.02 -17.30
CA SER A 141 1.43 3.45 -16.94
C SER A 141 1.01 4.12 -18.23
N GLU A 142 -0.22 4.70 -18.31
CA GLU A 142 -0.77 5.17 -19.59
C GLU A 142 0.42 5.74 -20.30
N PRO A 143 0.86 5.18 -21.45
CA PRO A 143 2.18 5.47 -21.94
C PRO A 143 2.16 6.96 -22.12
N GLY A 144 2.69 7.68 -21.12
CA GLY A 144 2.61 9.11 -21.07
C GLY A 144 3.31 9.42 -22.35
N ASP A 145 2.60 10.10 -23.27
CA ASP A 145 3.19 10.36 -24.56
C ASP A 145 4.58 10.90 -24.21
N PRO A 146 5.68 10.27 -24.66
CA PRO A 146 6.99 10.74 -24.27
C PRO A 146 7.17 12.21 -24.68
N ALA A 147 6.31 12.73 -25.57
CA ALA A 147 6.16 14.15 -25.86
C ALA A 147 5.52 15.00 -24.73
N GLU A 148 4.64 14.47 -23.89
CA GLU A 148 4.10 15.15 -22.69
C GLU A 148 5.17 15.37 -21.62
N ASP A 149 6.11 14.42 -21.46
CA ASP A 149 7.28 14.56 -20.59
C ASP A 149 8.43 15.34 -21.25
N ARG A 150 8.35 15.62 -22.57
CA ARG A 150 9.33 16.49 -23.25
C ARG A 150 9.08 17.93 -22.83
N LEU A 151 9.87 18.37 -21.87
CA LEU A 151 10.04 19.79 -21.65
C LEU A 151 10.53 20.44 -22.96
N PRO A 152 9.89 21.53 -23.40
CA PRO A 152 10.40 22.30 -24.51
C PRO A 152 11.80 22.81 -24.18
N GLU A 153 12.62 23.02 -25.22
CA GLU A 153 13.94 23.62 -25.02
C GLU A 153 13.80 24.92 -24.21
N PRO A 154 14.65 25.16 -23.20
CA PRO A 154 14.51 26.28 -22.26
C PRO A 154 14.36 27.65 -22.94
N ASP A 155 14.96 27.81 -24.12
CA ASP A 155 14.95 29.04 -24.90
C ASP A 155 13.78 29.10 -25.92
N ALA A 156 13.07 27.99 -26.10
CA ALA A 156 11.95 27.89 -27.05
C ALA A 156 10.63 28.42 -26.50
N VAL A 157 10.52 28.64 -25.18
CA VAL A 157 9.32 29.19 -24.54
C VAL A 157 9.69 30.12 -23.39
N PRO A 158 9.10 31.32 -23.30
CA PRO A 158 9.35 32.23 -22.19
C PRO A 158 8.89 31.60 -20.87
N SER A 159 9.70 31.75 -19.81
CA SER A 159 9.28 31.34 -18.46
C SER A 159 8.01 32.08 -18.07
N ARG A 160 6.99 31.32 -17.66
CA ARG A 160 5.72 31.85 -17.15
C ARG A 160 5.62 31.83 -15.63
N CYS A 161 6.69 31.41 -14.95
CA CYS A 161 6.74 31.21 -13.52
C CYS A 161 7.95 31.95 -12.94
N GLN A 162 7.75 32.66 -11.84
CA GLN A 162 8.74 33.41 -11.09
C GLN A 162 8.70 33.01 -9.62
N ALA A 163 9.82 33.17 -8.93
CA ALA A 163 9.87 32.98 -7.48
C ALA A 163 8.89 33.94 -6.79
N GLY A 164 8.07 33.40 -5.88
CA GLY A 164 6.96 34.09 -5.23
C GLY A 164 5.60 33.86 -5.89
N ASP A 165 5.54 33.29 -7.09
CA ASP A 165 4.25 32.99 -7.73
C ASP A 165 3.49 31.92 -6.94
N ILE A 166 2.21 32.21 -6.64
CA ILE A 166 1.28 31.27 -6.03
C ILE A 166 0.14 30.98 -6.99
N TRP A 167 0.01 29.70 -7.32
CA TRP A 167 -0.99 29.17 -8.23
C TRP A 167 -2.09 28.49 -7.43
N ARG A 168 -3.35 28.84 -7.73
CA ARG A 168 -4.52 28.18 -7.16
C ARG A 168 -5.11 27.20 -8.15
N LEU A 169 -5.08 25.92 -7.80
CA LEU A 169 -5.52 24.79 -8.60
C LEU A 169 -6.76 24.17 -7.93
N GLY A 170 -7.89 24.87 -8.02
CA GLY A 170 -9.11 24.52 -7.29
C GLY A 170 -8.90 24.63 -5.76
N PRO A 171 -9.05 23.53 -4.99
CA PRO A 171 -8.76 23.53 -3.55
C PRO A 171 -7.25 23.44 -3.25
N HIS A 172 -6.41 23.19 -4.26
CA HIS A 172 -4.97 23.03 -4.09
C HIS A 172 -4.21 24.33 -4.35
N ARG A 173 -3.03 24.46 -3.74
CA ARG A 173 -2.12 25.58 -3.92
C ARG A 173 -0.73 25.06 -4.26
N LEU A 174 -0.05 25.79 -5.15
CA LEU A 174 1.32 25.53 -5.55
C LEU A 174 2.08 26.85 -5.49
N VAL A 175 3.28 26.84 -4.90
CA VAL A 175 4.18 27.99 -4.86
C VAL A 175 5.45 27.67 -5.64
N CYS A 176 5.99 28.67 -6.34
CA CYS A 176 7.37 28.62 -6.82
C CYS A 176 8.26 29.42 -5.87
N GLY A 177 9.16 28.75 -5.15
CA GLY A 177 10.06 29.42 -4.22
C GLY A 177 10.94 28.44 -3.44
N ASP A 178 11.82 28.99 -2.61
CA ASP A 178 12.69 28.20 -1.74
C ASP A 178 11.91 27.73 -0.50
N ALA A 179 11.82 26.41 -0.31
CA ALA A 179 11.16 25.82 0.85
C ALA A 179 11.93 26.02 2.17
N LEU A 180 13.20 26.46 2.11
CA LEU A 180 13.95 26.91 3.27
C LEU A 180 13.55 28.31 3.72
N ASP A 181 13.01 29.14 2.84
CA ASP A 181 12.50 30.45 3.21
C ASP A 181 11.13 30.31 3.89
N SER A 182 11.11 30.64 5.19
CA SER A 182 9.89 30.61 5.99
C SER A 182 8.77 31.50 5.44
N ALA A 183 9.10 32.60 4.76
CA ALA A 183 8.10 33.49 4.16
C ALA A 183 7.38 32.82 3.00
N VAL A 184 8.12 32.12 2.13
CA VAL A 184 7.55 31.35 1.00
C VAL A 184 6.57 30.28 1.50
N VAL A 185 6.96 29.55 2.55
CA VAL A 185 6.08 28.51 3.14
C VAL A 185 4.88 29.15 3.82
N ALA A 186 5.05 30.29 4.49
CA ALA A 186 3.94 31.02 5.10
C ALA A 186 2.91 31.49 4.06
N ASP A 187 3.37 32.04 2.94
CA ASP A 187 2.51 32.51 1.86
C ASP A 187 1.75 31.34 1.19
N LEU A 188 2.43 30.20 0.97
CA LEU A 188 1.80 28.97 0.48
C LEU A 188 0.71 28.46 1.41
N MET A 189 0.90 28.60 2.72
CA MET A 189 -0.01 28.07 3.72
C MET A 189 -1.16 29.04 4.03
N ASP A 190 -1.00 30.36 3.85
CA ASP A 190 -2.02 31.40 4.10
C ASP A 190 -2.78 31.20 5.43
N GLY A 191 -2.02 30.96 6.49
CA GLY A 191 -2.55 30.73 7.84
C GLY A 191 -3.09 29.32 8.11
N GLU A 192 -3.30 28.48 7.09
CA GLU A 192 -3.70 27.08 7.26
C GLU A 192 -2.58 26.21 7.85
N LYS A 193 -2.96 25.05 8.40
CA LYS A 193 -2.03 24.08 9.00
C LYS A 193 -2.20 22.70 8.38
N ALA A 194 -1.08 22.06 8.03
CA ALA A 194 -1.09 20.71 7.51
C ALA A 194 -1.38 19.67 8.61
N GLU A 195 -2.28 18.72 8.34
CA GLU A 195 -2.52 17.57 9.22
C GLU A 195 -1.46 16.47 9.04
N MET A 196 -0.89 16.41 7.84
CA MET A 196 0.13 15.45 7.41
C MET A 196 1.12 16.17 6.49
N VAL A 197 2.40 15.83 6.62
CA VAL A 197 3.43 16.26 5.68
C VAL A 197 3.98 15.02 4.98
N PHE A 198 4.10 15.07 3.66
CA PHE A 198 4.85 14.10 2.88
C PHE A 198 5.85 14.88 2.03
N THR A 199 7.13 14.61 2.19
CA THR A 199 8.19 15.35 1.49
C THR A 199 9.34 14.45 1.10
N ASP A 200 9.96 14.78 -0.03
CA ASP A 200 11.13 14.12 -0.60
C ASP A 200 12.23 15.17 -0.79
N PRO A 201 12.92 15.57 0.31
CA PRO A 201 13.98 16.57 0.22
C PRO A 201 15.14 16.04 -0.65
N PRO A 202 16.00 16.91 -1.21
CA PRO A 202 17.19 16.47 -1.93
C PRO A 202 18.12 15.66 -1.03
N TYR A 203 18.73 14.60 -1.58
CA TYR A 203 19.53 13.64 -0.79
C TYR A 203 21.01 14.01 -0.71
N ASN A 204 21.43 15.21 -1.14
CA ASN A 204 22.84 15.58 -1.15
C ASN A 204 23.73 14.59 -1.92
N VAL A 205 23.24 14.16 -3.08
CA VAL A 205 23.90 13.20 -3.97
C VAL A 205 23.84 13.76 -5.38
N ALA A 206 25.00 13.86 -6.03
CA ALA A 206 25.10 14.35 -7.40
C ALA A 206 24.25 13.53 -8.36
N ILE A 207 23.55 14.19 -9.28
CA ILE A 207 22.74 13.53 -10.30
C ILE A 207 23.65 12.81 -11.31
N GLU A 208 24.75 13.45 -11.70
CA GLU A 208 25.78 12.83 -12.54
C GLU A 208 26.34 11.55 -11.90
N GLY A 209 26.25 10.42 -12.62
CA GLY A 209 26.73 9.11 -12.17
C GLY A 209 25.76 8.33 -11.27
N ASN A 210 24.77 8.97 -10.65
CA ASN A 210 23.78 8.29 -9.79
C ASN A 210 22.38 8.18 -10.42
N VAL A 211 22.05 9.07 -11.37
CA VAL A 211 20.80 9.05 -12.13
C VAL A 211 21.16 8.99 -13.62
N SER A 212 20.92 7.85 -14.28
CA SER A 212 21.21 7.74 -15.72
C SER A 212 20.17 6.93 -16.49
N GLY A 213 19.64 7.55 -17.55
CA GLY A 213 18.84 6.92 -18.60
C GLY A 213 19.72 6.41 -19.76
N LEU A 214 20.74 5.60 -19.46
CA LEU A 214 21.69 5.05 -20.45
C LEU A 214 22.33 6.11 -21.38
N GLY A 215 22.49 7.35 -20.89
CA GLY A 215 23.09 8.46 -21.64
C GLY A 215 22.18 9.20 -22.62
N LYS A 216 20.91 8.78 -22.80
CA LYS A 216 19.96 9.44 -23.72
C LYS A 216 19.26 10.66 -23.10
N ILE A 217 19.18 10.73 -21.78
CA ILE A 217 18.54 11.83 -21.04
C ILE A 217 19.53 12.30 -19.98
N ARG A 218 19.90 13.58 -20.04
CA ARG A 218 20.71 14.27 -19.02
C ARG A 218 19.79 15.13 -18.18
N HIS A 219 19.69 14.82 -16.90
CA HIS A 219 18.96 15.66 -15.95
C HIS A 219 19.89 16.78 -15.46
N ARG A 220 19.32 17.97 -15.25
CA ARG A 220 20.04 19.06 -14.57
C ARG A 220 20.26 18.68 -13.11
N GLU A 221 21.37 19.14 -12.54
CA GLU A 221 21.62 19.03 -11.09
C GLU A 221 20.52 19.74 -10.29
N PHE A 222 20.32 19.31 -9.04
CA PHE A 222 19.44 20.03 -8.13
C PHE A 222 20.02 21.43 -7.84
N ALA A 223 19.15 22.39 -7.54
CA ALA A 223 19.58 23.76 -7.20
C ALA A 223 20.45 23.82 -5.93
N MET A 224 20.32 22.81 -5.04
CA MET A 224 21.07 22.65 -3.80
C MET A 224 20.98 21.20 -3.32
N ALA A 225 21.90 20.80 -2.44
CA ALA A 225 22.05 19.46 -1.92
C ALA A 225 22.13 18.42 -3.06
N SER A 226 23.11 18.63 -3.94
CA SER A 226 23.52 17.75 -5.04
C SER A 226 24.94 17.18 -4.80
N GLY A 227 25.32 16.96 -3.54
CA GLY A 227 26.61 16.35 -3.17
C GLY A 227 27.68 17.34 -2.73
N GLU A 228 27.39 18.64 -2.73
CA GLU A 228 28.30 19.70 -2.33
C GLU A 228 28.36 19.90 -0.81
N MET A 229 27.32 19.51 -0.07
CA MET A 229 27.23 19.79 1.37
C MET A 229 28.02 18.76 2.19
N THR A 230 28.79 19.23 3.16
CA THR A 230 29.32 18.39 4.23
C THR A 230 28.19 17.86 5.11
N ARG A 231 28.48 16.84 5.93
CA ARG A 231 27.55 16.30 6.93
C ARG A 231 26.90 17.41 7.78
N THR A 232 27.70 18.33 8.29
CA THR A 232 27.22 19.42 9.16
C THR A 232 26.31 20.39 8.40
N GLU A 233 26.69 20.77 7.17
CA GLU A 233 25.87 21.63 6.33
C GLU A 233 24.54 20.97 5.96
N PHE A 234 24.56 19.66 5.65
CA PHE A 234 23.35 18.93 5.30
C PHE A 234 22.41 18.74 6.50
N ILE A 235 22.95 18.52 7.71
CA ILE A 235 22.15 18.53 8.94
C ILE A 235 21.50 19.90 9.16
N ALA A 236 22.24 21.00 8.96
CA ALA A 236 21.71 22.35 9.10
C ALA A 236 20.60 22.63 8.07
N PHE A 237 20.82 22.21 6.82
CA PHE A 237 19.84 22.26 5.73
C PHE A 237 18.53 21.55 6.11
N LEU A 238 18.62 20.27 6.50
CA LEU A 238 17.43 19.48 6.90
C LEU A 238 16.75 20.07 8.14
N THR A 239 17.53 20.55 9.12
CA THR A 239 16.99 21.17 10.33
C THR A 239 16.19 22.44 10.01
N CYS A 240 16.66 23.24 9.05
CA CYS A 240 15.96 24.43 8.57
C CYS A 240 14.63 24.03 7.89
N ALA A 241 14.68 23.09 6.94
CA ALA A 241 13.48 22.57 6.27
C ALA A 241 12.46 22.03 7.29
N PHE A 242 12.91 21.23 8.26
CA PHE A 242 12.03 20.64 9.28
C PHE A 242 11.42 21.69 10.20
N ALA A 243 12.13 22.79 10.48
CA ALA A 243 11.57 23.90 11.23
C ALA A 243 10.36 24.51 10.50
N ASN A 244 10.46 24.74 9.19
CA ASN A 244 9.35 25.26 8.39
C ASN A 244 8.17 24.28 8.34
N LEU A 245 8.44 22.98 8.13
CA LEU A 245 7.40 21.94 8.13
C LEU A 245 6.64 21.89 9.46
N VAL A 246 7.36 21.90 10.58
CA VAL A 246 6.77 21.88 11.93
C VAL A 246 5.97 23.15 12.20
N ALA A 247 6.50 24.33 11.82
CA ALA A 247 5.84 25.61 12.04
C ALA A 247 4.48 25.70 11.34
N HIS A 248 4.31 25.03 10.19
CA HIS A 248 3.08 25.06 9.39
C HIS A 248 2.23 23.79 9.46
N SER A 249 2.43 22.96 10.49
CA SER A 249 1.63 21.75 10.70
C SER A 249 0.92 21.75 12.05
N LEU A 250 -0.16 20.99 12.18
CA LEU A 250 -0.89 20.83 13.43
C LEU A 250 -0.04 20.11 14.50
N ASP A 251 -0.30 20.43 15.76
CA ASP A 251 0.23 19.66 16.90
C ASP A 251 -0.28 18.21 16.78
N GLY A 252 0.64 17.24 16.84
CA GLY A 252 0.35 15.83 16.65
C GLY A 252 0.34 15.35 15.20
N SER A 253 0.63 16.19 14.20
CA SER A 253 0.77 15.78 12.80
C SER A 253 1.87 14.74 12.62
N ILE A 254 1.74 13.91 11.57
CA ILE A 254 2.76 12.92 11.19
C ILE A 254 3.42 13.38 9.89
N HIS A 255 4.74 13.44 9.91
CA HIS A 255 5.57 13.89 8.80
C HIS A 255 6.33 12.69 8.25
N PHE A 256 6.10 12.37 6.98
CA PHE A 256 6.75 11.32 6.22
C PHE A 256 7.84 11.95 5.36
N ILE A 257 9.09 11.67 5.70
CA ILE A 257 10.25 12.30 5.07
C ILE A 257 11.06 11.21 4.39
N CYS A 258 11.12 11.26 3.06
CA CYS A 258 11.90 10.31 2.27
C CYS A 258 13.40 10.64 2.36
N MET A 259 14.23 9.61 2.42
CA MET A 259 15.69 9.72 2.38
C MET A 259 16.29 8.36 2.00
N ASP A 260 17.54 8.37 1.52
CA ASP A 260 18.28 7.13 1.34
C ASP A 260 19.12 6.74 2.57
N TRP A 261 19.57 5.50 2.60
CA TRP A 261 20.30 4.92 3.74
C TRP A 261 21.63 5.62 4.05
N ARG A 262 22.29 6.26 3.08
CA ARG A 262 23.56 6.99 3.26
C ARG A 262 23.40 8.18 4.18
N HIS A 263 22.22 8.81 4.16
CA HIS A 263 21.91 10.00 4.94
C HIS A 263 21.01 9.73 6.15
N MET A 264 20.93 8.46 6.57
CA MET A 264 20.18 8.07 7.76
C MET A 264 20.68 8.77 9.03
N GLY A 265 21.98 9.04 9.15
CA GLY A 265 22.52 9.72 10.32
C GLY A 265 22.07 11.19 10.39
N GLU A 266 22.17 11.90 9.28
CA GLU A 266 21.87 13.32 9.14
C GLU A 266 20.38 13.61 9.35
N ILE A 267 19.50 12.78 8.75
CA ILE A 267 18.05 12.95 8.92
C ILE A 267 17.59 12.64 10.35
N LEU A 268 18.20 11.67 11.02
CA LEU A 268 17.88 11.36 12.42
C LEU A 268 18.35 12.48 13.35
N GLU A 269 19.52 13.06 13.10
CA GLU A 269 20.05 14.19 13.89
C GLU A 269 19.20 15.46 13.71
N ALA A 270 18.88 15.83 12.47
CA ALA A 270 17.97 16.94 12.19
C ALA A 270 16.56 16.69 12.75
N GLY A 271 16.09 15.44 12.66
CA GLY A 271 14.79 15.03 13.17
C GLY A 271 14.70 15.16 14.69
N ALA A 272 15.72 14.69 15.42
CA ALA A 272 15.81 14.82 16.88
C ALA A 272 15.82 16.28 17.34
N ALA A 273 16.31 17.21 16.51
CA ALA A 273 16.33 18.63 16.83
C ALA A 273 14.97 19.33 16.67
N ARG A 274 14.00 18.76 15.94
CA ARG A 274 12.75 19.45 15.54
C ARG A 274 11.47 18.70 15.87
N TYR A 275 11.50 17.37 15.97
CA TYR A 275 10.34 16.53 16.22
C TYR A 275 10.34 15.93 17.62
N ALA A 276 9.17 15.54 18.11
CA ALA A 276 9.03 14.92 19.43
C ALA A 276 9.57 13.49 19.46
N GLU A 277 9.32 12.72 18.40
CA GLU A 277 9.74 11.33 18.30
C GLU A 277 9.71 10.84 16.85
N LEU A 278 10.61 9.91 16.53
CA LEU A 278 10.49 9.06 15.35
C LEU A 278 9.51 7.93 15.68
N LYS A 279 8.40 7.86 14.94
CA LYS A 279 7.38 6.83 15.11
C LYS A 279 7.74 5.50 14.48
N ASN A 280 8.29 5.55 13.28
CA ASN A 280 8.66 4.35 12.56
C ASN A 280 9.61 4.66 11.40
N LEU A 281 10.27 3.63 10.92
CA LEU A 281 10.99 3.62 9.66
C LEU A 281 10.23 2.74 8.67
N ILE A 282 9.76 3.35 7.59
CA ILE A 282 9.07 2.65 6.50
C ILE A 282 10.09 2.41 5.39
N VAL A 283 10.06 1.23 4.79
CA VAL A 283 10.95 0.86 3.68
C VAL A 283 10.11 0.72 2.42
N TRP A 284 10.32 1.60 1.45
CA TRP A 284 9.75 1.45 0.12
C TRP A 284 10.65 0.51 -0.69
N VAL A 285 10.14 -0.68 -1.01
CA VAL A 285 10.81 -1.62 -1.90
C VAL A 285 10.43 -1.28 -3.34
N LYS A 286 11.41 -0.86 -4.14
CA LYS A 286 11.24 -0.53 -5.57
C LYS A 286 11.13 -1.80 -6.40
N ASP A 287 10.55 -1.76 -7.59
CA ASP A 287 10.47 -2.97 -8.44
C ASP A 287 11.84 -3.39 -8.97
N ASN A 288 12.70 -2.42 -9.28
CA ASN A 288 14.04 -2.65 -9.79
C ASN A 288 15.10 -2.02 -8.86
N GLY A 289 16.20 -2.74 -8.63
CA GLY A 289 17.34 -2.21 -7.91
C GLY A 289 18.21 -1.32 -8.80
N GLY A 290 18.80 -0.26 -8.21
CA GLY A 290 19.78 0.60 -8.89
C GLY A 290 20.96 -0.18 -9.47
N MET A 291 21.68 0.43 -10.41
CA MET A 291 22.89 -0.18 -10.99
C MET A 291 24.00 -0.25 -9.93
N GLY A 292 24.70 -1.39 -9.82
CA GLY A 292 25.76 -1.60 -8.82
C GLY A 292 26.20 -3.06 -8.72
N SER A 293 27.39 -3.31 -8.16
CA SER A 293 28.07 -4.62 -8.17
C SER A 293 27.97 -5.43 -6.88
N PHE A 294 27.66 -4.80 -5.73
CA PHE A 294 27.56 -5.48 -4.43
C PHE A 294 26.09 -5.77 -4.07
N TYR A 295 25.50 -5.01 -3.14
CA TYR A 295 24.05 -5.00 -2.93
C TYR A 295 23.42 -3.86 -3.72
N ARG A 296 22.65 -4.21 -4.75
CA ARG A 296 21.89 -3.24 -5.55
C ARG A 296 20.81 -2.62 -4.68
N SER A 297 20.87 -1.30 -4.47
CA SER A 297 19.85 -0.62 -3.68
C SER A 297 18.49 -0.69 -4.38
N ARG A 298 17.58 -1.50 -3.82
CA ARG A 298 16.18 -1.66 -4.25
C ARG A 298 15.23 -1.05 -3.23
N HIS A 299 15.70 -0.12 -2.41
CA HIS A 299 14.87 0.50 -1.39
C HIS A 299 15.15 1.98 -1.22
N GLU A 300 14.12 2.68 -0.73
CA GLU A 300 14.20 4.00 -0.12
C GLU A 300 13.57 3.96 1.27
N LEU A 301 14.01 4.87 2.12
CA LEU A 301 13.54 4.95 3.49
C LEU A 301 12.58 6.13 3.64
N ILE A 302 11.54 5.94 4.42
CA ILE A 302 10.57 6.99 4.77
C ILE A 302 10.52 7.06 6.29
N PHE A 303 11.00 8.17 6.84
CA PHE A 303 11.05 8.42 8.27
C PHE A 303 9.73 9.05 8.69
N ALA A 304 8.98 8.36 9.55
CA ALA A 304 7.71 8.86 10.07
C ALA A 304 7.97 9.58 11.40
N PHE A 305 8.07 10.91 11.38
CA PHE A 305 8.23 11.73 12.58
C PHE A 305 6.89 12.25 13.08
N LYS A 306 6.76 12.40 14.39
CA LYS A 306 5.61 13.06 15.02
C LYS A 306 5.97 14.49 15.41
N ASN A 307 5.20 15.45 14.91
CA ASN A 307 5.19 16.81 15.41
C ASN A 307 4.51 16.85 16.79
N TRP A 308 5.02 17.68 17.70
CA TRP A 308 4.81 17.66 19.15
C TRP A 308 3.36 17.43 19.61
N ILE A 309 3.21 16.93 20.85
CA ILE A 309 2.05 17.20 21.71
C ILE A 309 2.62 17.50 23.10
N ARG A 310 2.34 18.69 23.66
CA ARG A 310 2.87 19.14 24.99
C ARG A 310 2.61 18.12 26.11
N PRO A 311 3.45 18.07 27.18
CA PRO A 311 3.20 17.23 28.34
C PRO A 311 1.90 17.65 29.07
N SER A 312 1.15 16.67 29.54
CA SER A 312 -0.06 16.83 30.34
C SER A 312 0.23 17.48 31.70
N SER A 313 0.20 18.81 31.80
CA SER A 313 0.15 19.54 33.09
C SER A 313 -1.02 20.51 33.21
N GLN A 314 -1.84 20.68 32.17
CA GLN A 314 -3.10 21.44 32.25
C GLN A 314 -4.26 20.58 31.77
N GLN A 315 -4.74 19.72 32.68
CA GLN A 315 -5.99 18.97 32.50
C GLN A 315 -7.17 19.95 32.47
N PHE A 316 -7.60 20.32 31.26
CA PHE A 316 -8.89 20.97 31.06
C PHE A 316 -9.98 19.92 31.34
N ARG A 317 -10.77 20.11 32.41
CA ARG A 317 -11.89 19.22 32.75
C ARG A 317 -13.01 19.38 31.72
N PRO A 318 -13.50 18.31 31.07
CA PRO A 318 -14.61 18.43 30.13
C PRO A 318 -15.94 18.63 30.88
N ARG A 319 -16.78 19.55 30.39
CA ARG A 319 -18.21 19.63 30.76
C ARG A 319 -19.00 18.56 30.00
N PRO A 320 -20.02 17.92 30.60
CA PRO A 320 -20.77 16.85 29.95
C PRO A 320 -21.72 17.40 28.87
N ALA A 321 -21.79 16.70 27.73
CA ALA A 321 -22.64 17.03 26.59
C ALA A 321 -24.11 16.62 26.81
N ARG A 322 -25.06 17.43 26.31
CA ARG A 322 -26.46 17.03 26.14
C ARG A 322 -26.66 16.35 24.78
N PRO A 323 -27.52 15.31 24.68
CA PRO A 323 -27.80 14.61 23.43
C PRO A 323 -29.02 15.21 22.70
N LEU A 324 -29.14 14.92 21.40
CA LEU A 324 -30.35 14.80 20.55
C LEU A 324 -29.85 14.79 19.07
N SER A 325 -30.45 14.13 18.07
CA SER A 325 -31.33 12.97 17.88
C SER A 325 -31.42 12.75 16.35
N ASP A 326 -31.93 11.60 15.92
CA ASP A 326 -32.08 11.14 14.53
C ASP A 326 -32.93 12.03 13.61
N GLN A 327 -32.57 12.14 12.32
CA GLN A 327 -33.38 11.70 11.16
C GLN A 327 -32.81 12.09 9.77
N CYS A 328 -32.78 11.07 8.88
CA CYS A 328 -33.14 11.01 7.43
C CYS A 328 -32.43 11.90 6.39
N LEU A 329 -31.67 11.35 5.42
CA LEU A 329 -32.00 10.61 4.15
C LEU A 329 -32.09 11.54 2.92
N GLY A 330 -31.28 11.28 1.86
CA GLY A 330 -31.51 11.82 0.50
C GLY A 330 -30.27 12.02 -0.39
N VAL A 331 -30.16 11.18 -1.42
CA VAL A 331 -29.11 10.90 -2.44
C VAL A 331 -28.71 12.06 -3.40
N SER A 332 -27.44 12.13 -3.85
CA SER A 332 -27.02 12.09 -5.27
C SER A 332 -25.50 12.31 -5.48
N ARG A 333 -24.84 11.33 -6.12
CA ARG A 333 -23.44 11.35 -6.56
C ARG A 333 -23.35 11.85 -8.01
N ARG A 334 -22.45 12.77 -8.30
CA ARG A 334 -21.88 12.96 -9.65
C ARG A 334 -20.38 12.74 -9.58
N GLN A 335 -19.91 11.78 -10.37
CA GLN A 335 -18.50 11.51 -10.62
C GLN A 335 -18.01 12.48 -11.69
N HIS A 336 -16.87 13.12 -11.46
CA HIS A 336 -16.02 13.65 -12.51
C HIS A 336 -14.62 13.10 -12.29
N ALA A 337 -14.16 12.36 -13.29
CA ALA A 337 -12.80 11.86 -13.42
C ALA A 337 -11.94 12.95 -14.05
N GLU A 338 -10.85 13.33 -13.40
CA GLU A 338 -9.81 14.17 -14.01
C GLU A 338 -8.41 13.61 -13.70
N SER A 339 -7.59 13.67 -14.74
CA SER A 339 -6.26 13.13 -14.97
C SER A 339 -5.19 13.69 -14.02
N ARG A 340 -4.30 12.81 -13.51
CA ARG A 340 -3.23 13.09 -12.54
C ARG A 340 -1.85 13.29 -13.22
N PRO A 341 -1.00 14.23 -12.76
CA PRO A 341 0.38 14.41 -13.24
C PRO A 341 1.40 13.56 -12.40
N PRO A 342 2.72 13.57 -12.69
CA PRO A 342 3.53 12.35 -12.82
C PRO A 342 4.07 11.73 -11.52
N ARG A 343 4.44 10.44 -11.66
CA ARG A 343 4.53 9.42 -10.60
C ARG A 343 5.98 9.07 -10.24
N ARG A 344 6.43 9.48 -9.05
CA ARG A 344 7.48 8.76 -8.27
C ARG A 344 7.14 8.70 -6.78
N ALA A 345 6.68 9.82 -6.21
CA ALA A 345 6.19 9.91 -4.84
C ALA A 345 4.68 9.63 -4.69
N CYS A 346 3.90 9.69 -5.79
CA CYS A 346 2.43 9.63 -5.73
C CYS A 346 1.92 8.31 -5.16
N ALA A 347 2.44 7.14 -5.57
CA ALA A 347 1.91 5.85 -5.11
C ALA A 347 2.21 5.55 -3.63
N ALA A 348 3.40 5.93 -3.14
CA ALA A 348 3.73 5.79 -1.72
C ALA A 348 2.96 6.82 -0.87
N SER A 349 2.82 8.05 -1.37
CA SER A 349 2.00 9.11 -0.76
C SER A 349 0.53 8.69 -0.68
N ASP A 350 -0.06 8.19 -1.77
CA ASP A 350 -1.45 7.71 -1.83
C ASP A 350 -1.70 6.57 -0.82
N ARG A 351 -0.76 5.62 -0.70
CA ARG A 351 -0.85 4.52 0.29
C ARG A 351 -0.76 5.03 1.74
N GLN A 352 0.05 6.05 2.03
CA GLN A 352 0.15 6.62 3.38
C GLN A 352 -1.05 7.51 3.71
N ALA A 353 -1.48 8.35 2.76
CA ALA A 353 -2.67 9.18 2.86
C ALA A 353 -3.91 8.33 3.13
N GLY A 354 -4.13 7.25 2.36
CA GLY A 354 -5.26 6.35 2.57
C GLY A 354 -5.25 5.62 3.92
N ARG A 355 -4.06 5.30 4.46
CA ARG A 355 -3.92 4.71 5.81
C ARG A 355 -4.15 5.73 6.93
N TYR A 356 -3.76 6.98 6.71
CA TYR A 356 -4.00 8.07 7.67
C TYR A 356 -5.49 8.44 7.73
N ASP A 357 -6.15 8.51 6.57
CA ASP A 357 -7.57 8.87 6.42
C ASP A 357 -8.52 7.78 6.97
N HIS A 358 -8.17 6.49 6.84
CA HIS A 358 -8.99 5.39 7.34
C HIS A 358 -9.26 5.37 8.86
N ARG A 359 -8.63 6.24 9.66
CA ARG A 359 -8.92 6.39 11.09
C ARG A 359 -9.84 7.57 11.44
N ARG A 360 -10.27 8.42 10.50
CA ARG A 360 -11.04 9.65 10.82
C ARG A 360 -12.20 9.96 9.88
N HIS A 361 -13.14 9.03 9.69
CA HIS A 361 -14.47 9.42 9.18
C HIS A 361 -15.62 8.71 9.91
N GLN A 362 -15.88 9.16 11.13
CA GLN A 362 -17.21 9.23 11.74
C GLN A 362 -17.31 10.54 12.55
N GLY A 363 -17.76 11.65 11.96
CA GLY A 363 -17.84 12.93 12.68
C GLY A 363 -18.30 14.15 11.87
N ARG A 364 -19.62 14.34 11.82
CA ARG A 364 -20.46 15.52 11.48
C ARG A 364 -19.78 16.87 11.16
N LEU A 365 -20.12 17.46 10.01
CA LEU A 365 -20.13 18.91 9.76
C LEU A 365 -21.58 19.37 9.49
N ALA A 366 -22.06 20.36 10.25
CA ALA A 366 -23.35 21.02 10.05
C ALA A 366 -23.12 22.45 9.52
N PRO A 367 -23.89 22.94 8.52
CA PRO A 367 -23.74 24.30 8.02
C PRO A 367 -24.53 25.30 8.87
N ARG A 368 -23.90 26.43 9.21
CA ARG A 368 -24.56 27.64 9.70
C ARG A 368 -25.48 28.20 8.61
N ARG A 369 -26.74 28.48 8.96
CA ARG A 369 -27.63 29.35 8.17
C ARG A 369 -27.61 30.73 8.79
N ASP A 370 -27.19 31.71 8.00
CA ASP A 370 -27.44 33.13 8.26
C ASP A 370 -28.94 33.42 8.08
N ARG A 371 -29.52 34.07 9.09
CA ARG A 371 -30.71 34.91 9.00
C ARG A 371 -30.61 36.02 10.05
N ALA A 372 -30.18 37.19 9.62
CA ALA A 372 -30.87 38.47 9.79
C ALA A 372 -30.39 39.39 8.66
#